data_AF-A0A7G9U811-F1
#
_entry.id   AF-A0A7G9U811-F1
#
_cell.length_a   1.000
_cell.length_b   1.000
_cell.length_c   1.000
_cell.angle_alpha   90.00
_cell.angle_beta   90.00
_cell.angle_gamma   90.00
#
_symmetry.space_group_name_H-M   'P 1'
#
loop_
_entity.id
_entity.type
_entity.pdbx_description
1 polymer ?
#
loop_
_entity_poly.entity_id
_entity_poly.type
_entity_poly.pdbx_seq_one_letter_code
_entity_poly.pdbx_strand_id
1 'polypeptide(L)' 'DPTPTDPDSAHGTSVSGLIGAVDNRIGTLGVAPHVQLQGFNLLDERSKQLQKDWIYALGGSTATADNRVFNQSY' A
#
# COMPACT_ATOMS: atom_id res chain seq x y z
N ASP A 1 1.91 -10.78 -3.62
CA ASP A 1 0.67 -10.18 -4.14
C ASP A 1 -0.15 -9.75 -2.93
N PRO A 2 -0.36 -8.44 -2.71
CA PRO A 2 -1.12 -7.90 -1.58
C PRO A 2 -2.63 -7.75 -1.88
N THR A 3 -3.12 -8.26 -3.02
CA THR A 3 -4.54 -8.14 -3.39
C THR A 3 -5.43 -8.84 -2.36
N PRO A 4 -6.40 -8.13 -1.73
CA PRO A 4 -7.30 -8.72 -0.75
C PRO A 4 -8.27 -9.71 -1.43
N THR A 5 -8.70 -10.72 -0.67
CA THR A 5 -9.77 -11.64 -1.10
C THR A 5 -11.12 -11.30 -0.49
N ASP A 6 -11.13 -10.47 0.55
CA ASP A 6 -12.33 -9.99 1.21
C ASP A 6 -12.82 -8.70 0.51
N PRO A 7 -14.12 -8.61 0.13
CA PRO A 7 -14.66 -7.44 -0.56
C PRO A 7 -14.67 -6.14 0.26
N ASP A 8 -14.71 -6.23 1.59
CA ASP A 8 -14.71 -5.08 2.50
C ASP A 8 -13.29 -4.59 2.82
N SER A 9 -12.26 -5.39 2.50
CA SER A 9 -10.84 -5.03 2.62
C SER A 9 -10.34 -4.07 1.53
N ALA A 10 -11.12 -3.02 1.22
CA ALA A 10 -10.83 -2.02 0.20
C ALA A 10 -9.93 -0.86 0.67
N HIS A 11 -9.67 -0.76 1.99
CA HIS A 11 -9.00 0.39 2.61
C HIS A 11 -7.66 0.75 1.95
N GLY A 12 -6.76 -0.22 1.78
CA GLY A 12 -5.44 0.00 1.19
C GLY A 12 -5.51 0.45 -0.28
N THR A 13 -6.45 -0.09 -1.06
CA THR A 13 -6.66 0.30 -2.46
C THR A 13 -7.17 1.74 -2.56
N SER A 14 -8.12 2.13 -1.71
CA SER A 14 -8.63 3.50 -1.65
C SER A 14 -7.55 4.51 -1.28
N VAL A 15 -6.73 4.22 -0.27
CA VAL A 15 -5.57 5.05 0.12
C VAL A 15 -4.56 5.18 -1.03
N SER A 16 -4.25 4.06 -1.70
CA SER A 16 -3.34 4.03 -2.85
C SER A 16 -3.85 4.90 -4.01
N GLY A 17 -5.17 4.91 -4.25
CA GLY A 17 -5.81 5.75 -5.26
C GLY A 17 -5.67 7.25 -4.98
N LEU A 18 -5.85 7.68 -3.72
CA LEU A 18 -5.63 9.08 -3.33
C LEU A 18 -4.19 9.52 -3.59
N ILE A 19 -3.21 8.65 -3.32
CA ILE A 19 -1.79 8.95 -3.51
C ILE A 19 -1.43 8.98 -5.00
N GLY A 20 -1.73 7.90 -5.73
CA GLY A 20 -1.12 7.64 -7.03
C GLY A 20 -2.04 7.00 -8.06
N ALA A 21 -3.36 7.24 -8.00
CA ALA A 21 -4.22 6.89 -9.14
C ALA A 21 -3.65 7.52 -10.43
N VAL A 22 -3.53 6.69 -11.46
CA VAL A 22 -2.82 7.02 -12.70
C VAL A 22 -3.52 8.14 -13.46
N ASP A 23 -2.74 9.07 -14.00
CA ASP A 23 -3.25 10.07 -14.94
C ASP A 23 -3.57 9.43 -16.29
N ASN A 24 -4.84 9.17 -16.52
CA ASN A 24 -5.36 8.64 -17.79
C ASN A 24 -6.81 9.08 -18.03
N ARG A 25 -7.51 8.44 -18.96
CA ARG A 25 -8.88 8.81 -19.38
C ARG A 25 -10.00 8.09 -18.62
N ILE A 26 -9.73 7.46 -17.48
CA ILE A 26 -10.71 6.75 -16.66
C ILE A 26 -10.52 7.03 -15.18
N GLY A 27 -11.58 6.87 -14.37
CA GLY A 27 -11.47 6.93 -12.91
C GLY A 27 -11.08 8.31 -12.37
N THR A 28 -10.08 8.34 -11.49
CA THR A 28 -9.63 9.52 -10.73
C THR A 28 -8.16 9.85 -10.99
N LEU A 29 -7.73 11.05 -10.59
CA LEU A 29 -6.33 11.50 -10.62
C LEU A 29 -5.75 11.51 -9.19
N GLY A 30 -4.64 10.81 -8.95
CA GLY A 30 -3.95 10.82 -7.66
C GLY A 30 -3.21 12.15 -7.41
N VAL A 31 -2.86 12.43 -6.15
CA VAL A 31 -2.08 13.63 -5.79
C VAL A 31 -0.68 13.60 -6.42
N ALA A 32 -0.07 12.42 -6.53
CA ALA A 32 1.21 12.17 -7.18
C ALA A 32 1.09 11.04 -8.22
N PRO A 33 0.45 11.28 -9.38
CA PRO A 33 -0.02 10.23 -10.31
C PRO A 33 1.11 9.49 -11.05
N HIS A 34 2.36 9.95 -10.91
CA HIS A 34 3.55 9.32 -11.49
C HIS A 34 4.46 8.67 -10.43
N VAL A 35 4.00 8.54 -9.19
CA VAL A 35 4.71 7.81 -8.15
C VAL A 35 4.59 6.30 -8.38
N GLN A 36 5.58 5.55 -7.90
CA GLN A 36 5.50 4.10 -7.84
C GLN A 36 4.97 3.68 -6.46
N LEU A 37 4.11 2.67 -6.44
CA LEU A 37 3.49 2.17 -5.21
C LEU A 37 3.90 0.72 -4.95
N GLN A 38 4.15 0.40 -3.68
CA GLN A 38 4.25 -0.96 -3.16
C GLN A 38 3.20 -1.13 -2.06
N GLY A 39 2.49 -2.27 -2.06
CA GLY A 39 1.46 -2.58 -1.07
C GLY A 39 1.90 -3.68 -0.11
N PHE A 40 1.70 -3.46 1.20
CA PHE A 40 1.91 -4.45 2.26
C PHE A 40 0.64 -4.55 3.11
N ASN A 41 -0.08 -5.65 3.01
CA ASN A 41 -1.39 -5.86 3.63
C ASN A 41 -1.27 -6.29 5.11
N LEU A 42 -0.51 -5.54 5.91
CA LEU A 42 -0.29 -5.82 7.33
C LEU A 42 -1.58 -5.86 8.15
N LEU A 43 -2.61 -5.14 7.71
CA LEU A 43 -3.92 -5.03 8.34
C LEU A 43 -4.97 -5.98 7.76
N ASP A 44 -4.61 -6.88 6.84
CA ASP A 44 -5.52 -7.95 6.40
C ASP A 44 -6.01 -8.74 7.62
N GLU A 45 -7.28 -9.13 7.65
CA GLU A 45 -7.87 -9.81 8.82
C GLU A 45 -7.18 -11.13 9.17
N ARG A 46 -6.51 -11.77 8.21
CA ARG A 46 -5.74 -13.00 8.41
C ARG A 46 -4.28 -12.75 8.77
N SER A 47 -3.83 -11.49 8.74
CA SER A 47 -2.50 -11.09 9.17
C SER A 47 -2.35 -11.28 10.67
N LYS A 48 -1.22 -11.86 11.09
CA LYS A 48 -0.85 -11.97 12.51
C LYS A 48 -0.12 -10.73 13.03
N GLN A 49 0.10 -9.72 12.17
CA GLN A 49 0.82 -8.49 12.50
C GLN A 49 2.16 -8.74 13.21
N LEU A 50 2.95 -9.71 12.71
CA LEU A 50 4.20 -10.08 13.36
C LEU A 50 5.21 -8.93 13.24
N GLN A 51 6.03 -8.71 14.27
CA GLN A 51 7.05 -7.66 14.27
C GLN A 51 7.96 -7.72 13.03
N LYS A 52 8.29 -8.92 12.56
CA LYS A 52 9.10 -9.11 11.34
C LYS A 52 8.41 -8.57 10.07
N ASP A 53 7.08 -8.65 9.99
CA ASP A 53 6.32 -8.19 8.84
C ASP A 53 6.23 -6.67 8.84
N TRP A 54 6.10 -6.06 10.03
CA TRP A 54 6.23 -4.61 10.21
C TRP A 54 7.60 -4.09 9.80
N ILE A 55 8.69 -4.72 10.27
CA ILE A 55 10.05 -4.37 9.86
C ILE A 55 10.20 -4.52 8.35
N TYR A 56 9.64 -5.57 7.75
CA TYR A 56 9.68 -5.77 6.31
C TYR A 56 8.98 -4.64 5.55
N ALA A 57 7.77 -4.23 5.94
CA ALA A 57 6.99 -3.20 5.25
C ALA A 57 7.55 -1.78 5.44
N LEU A 58 8.24 -1.51 6.57
CA LEU A 58 8.65 -0.17 6.99
C LEU A 58 10.15 0.10 6.81
N GLY A 59 10.74 -0.42 5.73
CA GLY A 59 12.11 -0.08 5.31
C GLY A 59 13.21 -0.97 5.89
N GLY A 60 12.87 -1.99 6.68
CA GLY A 60 13.84 -2.96 7.23
C GLY A 60 14.20 -4.10 6.27
N SER A 61 13.67 -4.10 5.05
CA SER A 61 13.99 -5.07 4.00
C SER A 61 14.59 -4.39 2.78
N THR A 62 15.37 -5.11 1.98
CA THR A 62 15.89 -4.58 0.70
C THR A 62 14.79 -4.18 -0.29
N ALA A 63 13.60 -4.78 -0.18
CA ALA A 63 12.46 -4.46 -1.03
C ALA A 63 11.81 -3.10 -0.69
N THR A 64 12.00 -2.62 0.54
CA THR A 64 11.32 -1.42 1.06
C THR A 64 12.26 -0.32 1.51
N ALA A 65 13.56 -0.60 1.65
CA ALA A 65 14.57 0.33 2.15
C ALA A 65 14.76 1.57 1.25
N ASP A 66 14.41 1.47 -0.03
CA ASP A 66 14.49 2.57 -1.00
C ASP A 66 13.20 3.40 -1.11
N ASN A 67 12.12 3.00 -0.43
CA ASN A 67 10.91 3.81 -0.34
C ASN A 67 11.23 5.12 0.40
N ARG A 68 10.89 6.25 -0.24
CA ARG A 68 11.11 7.59 0.33
C ARG A 68 9.94 8.11 1.16
N VAL A 69 8.79 7.43 1.10
CA VAL A 69 7.58 7.74 1.85
C VAL A 69 6.95 6.42 2.28
N PHE A 70 6.56 6.34 3.55
CA PHE A 70 5.79 5.22 4.11
C PHE A 70 4.43 5.73 4.56
N ASN A 71 3.36 5.28 3.91
CA ASN A 71 2.01 5.65 4.31
C ASN A 71 1.48 4.66 5.36
N GLN A 72 1.17 5.17 6.55
CA GLN A 72 0.81 4.40 7.75
C GLN A 72 -0.67 4.61 8.14
N SER A 73 -1.58 4.49 7.17
CA SER A 73 -3.02 4.54 7.42
C SER A 73 -3.50 3.23 8.06
N TYR A 74 -3.30 3.08 9.36
CA TYR A 74 -3.78 2.00 10.22
C TYR A 74 -4.40 2.54 11.50
#